data_AF-A0A7C0VFU8-F1
#
_entry.id   AF-A0A7C0VFU8-F1
#
_cell.length_a   1.000
_cell.length_b   1.000
_cell.length_c   1.000
_cell.angle_alpha   90.00
_cell.angle_beta   90.00
_cell.angle_gamma   90.00
#
_symmetry.space_group_name_H-M   'P 1'
#
loop_
_entity.id
_entity.type
_entity.pdbx_description
1 polymer ?
#
loop_
_entity_poly.entity_id
_entity_poly.type
_entity_poly.pdbx_seq_one_letter_code
_entity_poly.pdbx_strand_id
1 'polypeptide(L)'
;MWRKRLVIPFVFLLLIGIVSCQKKAEVKGVNLKIDFSEENLTDNLITDMQYTWTIDDNFAKFTQDLNIYVHFWHGENLIFQDDHFPPVPTSQWEPGKEYVYSRRIYIPSFIDEFDPEFKGEETLKLQIGFYSPYDRTGE
;
A
#
# COMPACT_ATOMS: atom_id res chain seq x y z
N MET A 1 23.52 6.77 70.34
CA MET A 1 23.93 6.10 69.09
C MET A 1 22.71 5.93 68.19
N TRP A 2 22.55 6.80 67.20
CA TRP A 2 21.35 6.93 66.36
C TRP A 2 21.62 6.25 65.01
N ARG A 3 21.02 5.09 64.73
CA ARG A 3 21.10 4.46 63.39
C ARG A 3 20.00 5.04 62.50
N LYS A 4 20.35 6.00 61.64
CA LYS A 4 19.50 6.41 60.52
C LYS A 4 19.47 5.26 59.50
N ARG A 5 18.32 4.63 59.31
CA ARG A 5 18.10 3.66 58.22
C ARG A 5 17.80 4.47 56.96
N LEU A 6 18.72 4.46 56.00
CA LEU A 6 18.45 4.93 54.64
C LEU A 6 17.40 4.00 54.02
N VAL A 7 16.25 4.55 53.67
CA VAL A 7 15.25 3.88 52.83
C VAL A 7 15.48 4.42 51.42
N ILE A 8 16.03 3.58 50.54
CA ILE A 8 16.18 3.88 49.12
C ILE A 8 14.88 3.43 48.44
N PRO A 9 14.12 4.31 47.76
CA PRO A 9 12.97 3.86 47.01
C PRO A 9 13.47 3.27 45.69
N PHE A 10 13.25 1.96 45.50
CA PHE A 10 13.44 1.27 44.24
C PHE A 10 12.25 1.64 43.33
N VAL A 11 12.41 2.71 42.54
CA VAL A 11 11.43 3.07 41.51
C VAL A 11 11.66 2.13 40.32
N PHE A 12 10.87 1.07 40.24
CA PHE A 12 10.78 0.21 39.05
C PHE A 12 10.03 0.97 37.96
N LEU A 13 10.76 1.67 37.09
CA LEU A 13 10.19 2.28 35.89
C LEU A 13 9.99 1.16 34.84
N LEU A 14 8.79 0.59 34.81
CA LEU A 14 8.41 -0.43 33.84
C LEU A 14 8.14 0.25 32.48
N LEU A 15 9.19 0.39 31.66
CA LEU A 15 9.06 0.77 30.26
C LEU A 15 8.43 -0.38 29.48
N ILE A 16 7.10 -0.44 29.44
CA ILE A 16 6.36 -1.28 28.49
C ILE A 16 6.45 -0.56 27.14
N GLY A 17 7.50 -0.85 26.38
CA GLY A 17 7.55 -0.53 24.96
C GLY A 17 6.58 -1.45 24.21
N ILE A 18 5.35 -0.99 23.98
CA ILE A 18 4.49 -1.59 22.95
C ILE A 18 5.11 -1.28 21.59
N VAL A 19 5.98 -2.18 21.13
CA VAL A 19 6.36 -2.24 19.72
C VAL A 19 5.13 -2.78 18.99
N SER A 20 4.20 -1.89 18.63
CA SER A 20 3.23 -2.19 17.58
C SER A 20 4.00 -2.25 16.28
N CYS A 21 4.56 -3.43 16.01
CA CYS A 21 5.10 -3.75 14.71
C CYS A 21 3.88 -3.95 13.81
N GLN A 22 3.45 -2.88 13.13
CA GLN A 22 2.52 -3.04 12.00
C GLN A 22 3.25 -3.89 10.96
N LYS A 23 2.99 -5.20 11.01
CA LYS A 23 3.55 -6.15 10.05
C LYS A 23 2.85 -5.86 8.74
N LYS A 24 3.47 -5.05 7.89
CA LYS A 24 3.16 -5.08 6.46
C LYS A 24 3.27 -6.54 6.02
N ALA A 25 2.13 -7.18 5.78
CA ALA A 25 2.08 -8.57 5.36
C ALA A 25 2.70 -8.64 3.96
N GLU A 26 3.97 -9.02 3.90
CA GLU A 26 4.68 -9.21 2.64
C GLU A 26 4.06 -10.43 1.94
N VAL A 27 3.46 -10.19 0.78
CA VAL A 27 2.90 -11.26 -0.05
C VAL A 27 4.04 -11.96 -0.76
N LYS A 28 4.30 -13.21 -0.38
CA LYS A 28 5.41 -13.99 -0.90
C LYS A 28 5.12 -14.52 -2.31
N GLY A 29 6.02 -14.24 -3.25
CA GLY A 29 6.01 -14.83 -4.60
C GLY A 29 5.00 -14.19 -5.56
N VAL A 30 4.66 -12.92 -5.35
CA VAL A 30 3.80 -12.14 -6.23
C VAL A 30 4.56 -10.90 -6.70
N ASN A 31 4.75 -10.78 -8.00
CA ASN A 31 5.39 -9.63 -8.62
C ASN A 31 4.35 -8.83 -9.40
N LEU A 32 4.45 -7.50 -9.34
CA LEU A 32 3.57 -6.57 -10.04
C LEU A 32 4.37 -5.72 -11.01
N LYS A 33 3.93 -5.70 -12.27
CA LYS A 33 4.29 -4.66 -13.23
C LYS A 33 3.05 -3.84 -13.58
N ILE A 34 3.22 -2.52 -13.58
CA ILE A 34 2.21 -1.55 -14.01
C ILE A 34 2.71 -0.82 -15.25
N ASP A 35 1.81 -0.60 -16.20
CA ASP A 35 2.01 0.31 -17.32
C ASP A 35 0.77 1.20 -17.48
N PHE A 36 0.93 2.33 -18.17
CA PHE A 36 -0.16 3.23 -18.56
C PHE A 36 -0.17 3.37 -20.07
N SER A 37 -1.33 3.62 -20.66
CA SER A 37 -1.45 3.84 -22.11
C SER A 37 -0.81 5.16 -22.56
N GLU A 38 -0.67 6.12 -21.66
CA GLU A 38 -0.15 7.45 -21.88
C GLU A 38 1.27 7.55 -21.36
N GLU A 39 2.14 8.17 -22.16
CA GLU A 39 3.53 8.42 -21.78
C GLU A 39 3.65 9.42 -20.62
N ASN A 40 2.76 10.41 -20.59
CA ASN A 40 2.72 11.45 -19.56
C ASN A 40 1.38 11.41 -18.83
N LEU A 41 1.43 11.28 -17.51
CA LEU A 41 0.27 11.37 -16.64
C LEU A 41 0.08 12.82 -16.19
N THR A 42 -1.10 13.39 -16.45
CA THR A 42 -1.40 14.81 -16.18
C THR A 42 -2.81 14.97 -15.63
N ASP A 43 -3.17 16.21 -15.34
CA ASP A 43 -4.48 16.60 -14.81
C ASP A 43 -5.63 16.19 -15.74
N ASN A 44 -6.74 15.79 -15.12
CA ASN A 44 -8.00 15.49 -15.80
C ASN A 44 -7.87 14.41 -16.90
N LEU A 45 -6.93 13.49 -16.75
CA LEU A 45 -6.61 12.48 -17.74
C LEU A 45 -7.48 11.24 -17.56
N ILE A 46 -8.10 10.77 -18.65
CA ILE A 46 -8.65 9.41 -18.72
C ILE A 46 -7.60 8.54 -19.38
N THR A 47 -7.15 7.51 -18.68
CA THR A 47 -6.08 6.59 -19.11
C THR A 47 -6.48 5.15 -18.82
N ASP A 48 -5.93 4.20 -19.57
CA ASP A 48 -5.98 2.80 -19.20
C ASP A 48 -4.69 2.44 -18.44
N MET A 49 -4.84 1.85 -17.26
CA MET A 49 -3.77 1.30 -16.42
C MET A 49 -3.72 -0.22 -16.62
N GLN A 50 -2.56 -0.74 -17.00
CA GLN A 50 -2.34 -2.16 -17.26
C GLN A 50 -1.65 -2.82 -16.08
N TYR A 51 -2.18 -3.96 -15.67
CA TYR A 51 -1.66 -4.78 -14.58
C TYR A 51 -1.11 -6.08 -15.16
N THR A 52 0.11 -6.42 -14.79
CA THR A 52 0.70 -7.73 -15.03
C THR A 52 1.17 -8.30 -13.69
N TRP A 53 0.45 -9.31 -13.20
CA TRP A 53 0.80 -10.01 -11.98
C TRP A 53 1.49 -11.33 -12.35
N THR A 54 2.74 -11.49 -11.94
CA THR A 54 3.51 -12.72 -12.17
C THR A 54 3.64 -13.48 -10.85
N ILE A 55 3.24 -14.75 -10.85
CA ILE A 55 3.21 -15.59 -9.66
C ILE A 55 4.37 -16.57 -9.68
N ASP A 56 5.28 -16.43 -8.73
CA ASP A 56 6.49 -17.24 -8.65
C ASP A 56 6.21 -18.64 -8.10
N ASP A 57 7.13 -19.58 -8.35
CA ASP A 57 7.03 -20.96 -7.86
C ASP A 57 6.97 -21.07 -6.32
N ASN A 58 7.50 -20.06 -5.61
CA ASN A 58 7.51 -20.01 -4.15
C ASN A 58 6.25 -19.33 -3.55
N PHE A 59 5.25 -19.03 -4.39
CA PHE A 59 4.03 -18.32 -4.02
C PHE A 59 3.30 -18.98 -2.85
N ALA A 60 3.06 -18.20 -1.82
CA ALA A 60 2.20 -18.60 -0.71
C ALA A 60 0.75 -18.36 -1.09
N LYS A 61 0.02 -19.44 -1.41
CA LYS A 61 -1.35 -19.36 -1.92
C LYS A 61 -2.27 -18.58 -0.99
N PHE A 62 -3.04 -17.66 -1.56
CA PHE A 62 -4.09 -16.95 -0.84
C PHE A 62 -5.21 -17.91 -0.43
N THR A 63 -5.59 -17.88 0.84
CA THR A 63 -6.65 -18.74 1.41
C THR A 63 -8.04 -18.14 1.25
N GLN A 64 -8.13 -16.88 0.83
CA GLN A 64 -9.36 -16.14 0.58
C GLN A 64 -9.17 -15.19 -0.60
N ASP A 65 -10.28 -14.70 -1.14
CA ASP A 65 -10.25 -13.66 -2.15
C ASP A 65 -9.90 -12.32 -1.50
N LEU A 66 -8.81 -11.74 -1.97
CA LEU A 66 -8.31 -10.43 -1.61
C LEU A 66 -8.66 -9.45 -2.72
N ASN A 67 -8.94 -8.23 -2.30
CA ASN A 67 -9.11 -7.10 -3.18
C ASN A 67 -7.75 -6.43 -3.41
N ILE A 68 -7.67 -5.66 -4.48
CA ILE A 68 -6.50 -4.85 -4.79
C ILE A 68 -6.82 -3.42 -4.40
N TYR A 69 -6.00 -2.83 -3.53
CA TYR A 69 -6.05 -1.39 -3.31
C TYR A 69 -5.07 -0.70 -4.27
N VAL A 70 -5.45 0.46 -4.78
CA VAL A 70 -4.68 1.25 -5.75
C VAL A 70 -4.85 2.71 -5.38
N HIS A 71 -3.88 3.27 -4.67
CA HIS A 71 -3.98 4.61 -4.10
C HIS A 71 -2.91 5.52 -4.69
N PHE A 72 -3.32 6.68 -5.16
CA PHE A 72 -2.43 7.72 -5.66
C PHE A 72 -2.36 8.85 -4.63
N TRP A 73 -1.15 9.10 -4.13
CA TRP A 73 -0.88 10.09 -3.09
C TRP A 73 -0.04 11.24 -3.65
N HIS A 74 -0.36 12.46 -3.23
CA HIS A 74 0.48 13.65 -3.41
C HIS A 74 0.89 14.14 -2.01
N GLY A 75 2.16 13.92 -1.65
CA GLY A 75 2.59 14.02 -0.25
C GLY A 75 1.77 13.09 0.65
N GLU A 76 1.12 13.67 1.66
CA GLU A 76 0.24 12.94 2.60
C GLU A 76 -1.24 12.92 2.16
N ASN A 77 -1.56 13.59 1.05
CA ASN A 77 -2.93 13.69 0.55
C ASN A 77 -3.22 12.54 -0.40
N LEU A 78 -4.25 11.76 -0.09
CA LEU A 78 -4.81 10.81 -1.02
C LEU A 78 -5.60 11.56 -2.08
N ILE A 79 -5.14 11.52 -3.33
CA ILE A 79 -5.76 12.24 -4.44
C ILE A 79 -6.92 11.44 -5.02
N PHE A 80 -6.68 10.16 -5.33
CA PHE A 80 -7.74 9.25 -5.80
C PHE A 80 -7.37 7.78 -5.59
N GLN A 81 -8.39 6.93 -5.74
CA GLN A 81 -8.29 5.48 -5.57
C GLN A 81 -9.01 4.76 -6.72
N ASP A 82 -8.51 3.58 -7.09
CA ASP A 82 -9.16 2.64 -8.01
C ASP A 82 -9.14 1.22 -7.42
N ASP A 83 -9.57 1.10 -6.16
CA ASP A 83 -9.64 -0.19 -5.47
C ASP A 83 -10.65 -1.12 -6.15
N HIS A 84 -10.27 -2.37 -6.38
CA HIS A 84 -11.08 -3.28 -7.19
C HIS A 84 -10.88 -4.76 -6.86
N PHE A 85 -11.80 -5.57 -7.38
CA PHE A 85 -11.64 -7.03 -7.45
C PHE A 85 -10.90 -7.38 -8.74
N PRO A 86 -9.82 -8.19 -8.69
CA PRO A 86 -9.20 -8.67 -9.92
C PRO A 86 -10.18 -9.57 -10.70
N PRO A 87 -10.08 -9.63 -12.04
CA PRO A 87 -10.98 -10.46 -12.86
C PRO A 87 -10.94 -11.95 -12.49
N VAL A 88 -9.76 -12.45 -12.11
CA VAL A 88 -9.60 -13.79 -11.53
C VAL A 88 -9.45 -13.64 -10.02
N PRO A 89 -10.34 -14.25 -9.21
CA PRO A 89 -10.25 -14.16 -7.75
C PRO A 89 -8.89 -14.65 -7.23
N THR A 90 -8.29 -13.93 -6.28
CA THR A 90 -6.90 -14.20 -5.85
C THR A 90 -6.74 -15.58 -5.22
N SER A 91 -7.78 -16.15 -4.59
CA SER A 91 -7.71 -17.52 -4.07
C SER A 91 -7.48 -18.59 -5.16
N GLN A 92 -7.77 -18.24 -6.42
CA GLN A 92 -7.57 -19.09 -7.60
C GLN A 92 -6.21 -18.86 -8.26
N TRP A 93 -5.36 -17.99 -7.72
CA TRP A 93 -4.04 -17.76 -8.28
C TRP A 93 -3.14 -18.99 -8.07
N GLU A 94 -2.36 -19.32 -9.09
CA GLU A 94 -1.48 -20.50 -9.10
C GLU A 94 -0.02 -20.11 -9.39
N PRO A 95 0.97 -20.82 -8.81
CA PRO A 95 2.37 -20.65 -9.14
C PRO A 95 2.67 -20.82 -10.64
N GLY A 96 3.59 -20.03 -11.17
CA GLY A 96 4.00 -20.05 -12.57
C GLY A 96 2.98 -19.46 -13.54
N LYS A 97 1.93 -18.79 -13.04
CA LYS A 97 0.92 -18.12 -13.85
C LYS A 97 1.15 -16.62 -13.92
N GLU A 98 0.57 -16.04 -14.96
CA GLU A 98 0.48 -14.60 -15.14
C GLU A 98 -0.99 -14.19 -15.23
N TYR A 99 -1.35 -13.12 -14.52
CA TYR A 99 -2.69 -12.53 -14.55
C TYR A 99 -2.59 -11.11 -15.08
N VAL A 100 -3.09 -10.91 -16.31
CA VAL A 100 -3.02 -9.64 -17.03
C VAL A 100 -4.41 -9.07 -17.23
N TYR A 101 -4.58 -7.78 -16.93
CA TYR A 101 -5.81 -7.06 -17.21
C TYR A 101 -5.55 -5.55 -17.23
N SER A 102 -6.51 -4.79 -17.77
CA SER A 102 -6.49 -3.33 -17.76
C SER A 102 -7.71 -2.78 -17.04
N ARG A 103 -7.54 -1.58 -16.48
CA ARG A 103 -8.63 -0.77 -15.94
C ARG A 103 -8.56 0.64 -16.47
N ARG A 104 -9.72 1.16 -16.89
CA ARG A 104 -9.87 2.56 -17.25
C ARG A 104 -10.03 3.40 -16.00
N ILE A 105 -9.13 4.35 -15.79
CA ILE A 105 -9.14 5.25 -14.65
C ILE A 105 -9.24 6.70 -15.11
N TYR A 106 -9.64 7.56 -14.18
CA TYR A 106 -9.58 9.01 -14.33
C TYR A 106 -8.64 9.59 -13.27
N ILE A 107 -7.60 10.28 -13.73
CA ILE A 107 -6.66 11.03 -12.90
C ILE A 107 -7.23 12.44 -12.76
N PRO A 108 -7.63 12.88 -11.55
CA PRO A 108 -8.14 14.22 -11.31
C PRO A 108 -7.01 15.26 -11.42
N SER A 109 -7.33 16.54 -11.26
CA SER A 109 -6.31 17.57 -11.15
C SER A 109 -5.51 17.43 -9.85
N PHE A 110 -4.19 17.48 -9.96
CA PHE A 110 -3.23 17.42 -8.85
C PHE A 110 -2.06 18.39 -9.01
N ILE A 111 -1.87 18.98 -10.18
CA ILE A 111 -0.83 19.98 -10.44
C ILE A 111 -1.31 21.35 -9.95
N ASP A 112 -0.53 21.98 -9.08
CA ASP A 112 -0.73 23.39 -8.70
C ASP A 112 0.24 24.28 -9.48
N GLU A 113 -0.22 24.81 -10.62
CA GLU A 113 0.57 25.72 -11.45
C GLU A 113 0.88 27.07 -10.79
N PHE A 114 0.18 27.41 -9.71
CA PHE A 114 0.41 28.64 -8.94
C PHE A 114 1.36 28.43 -7.76
N ASP A 115 1.78 27.18 -7.50
CA ASP A 115 2.80 26.89 -6.49
C ASP A 115 4.15 27.47 -6.95
N PRO A 116 4.75 28.42 -6.20
CA PRO A 116 6.07 28.97 -6.53
C PRO A 116 7.18 27.91 -6.54
N GLU A 117 6.97 26.77 -5.87
CA GLU A 117 7.89 25.63 -5.88
C GLU A 117 7.75 24.75 -7.12
N PHE A 118 6.62 24.81 -7.86
CA PHE A 118 6.40 24.01 -9.06
C PHE A 118 7.50 24.24 -10.11
N LYS A 119 8.10 23.14 -10.59
CA LYS A 119 9.20 23.15 -11.58
C LYS A 119 8.82 22.51 -12.92
N GLY A 120 7.53 22.37 -13.19
CA GLY A 120 7.02 21.77 -14.44
C GLY A 120 6.69 20.28 -14.33
N GLU A 121 6.96 19.65 -13.19
CA GLU A 121 6.59 18.26 -12.90
C GLU A 121 6.14 18.12 -11.44
N GLU A 122 5.27 17.15 -11.19
CA GLU A 122 4.79 16.76 -9.88
C GLU A 122 5.02 15.28 -9.64
N THR A 123 5.25 14.88 -8.40
CA THR A 123 5.43 13.46 -8.05
C THR A 123 4.21 12.93 -7.32
N LEU A 124 3.53 11.97 -7.95
CA LEU A 124 2.54 11.13 -7.29
C LEU A 124 3.17 9.82 -6.83
N LYS A 125 2.84 9.40 -5.60
CA LYS A 125 3.19 8.09 -5.08
C LYS A 125 2.02 7.13 -5.33
N LEU A 126 2.26 6.13 -6.19
CA LEU A 126 1.36 5.02 -6.41
C LEU A 126 1.62 3.91 -5.38
N GLN A 127 0.59 3.56 -4.60
CA GLN A 127 0.64 2.47 -3.64
C GLN A 127 -0.38 1.40 -4.02
N ILE A 128 0.10 0.19 -4.27
CA ILE A 128 -0.71 -0.96 -4.64
C ILE A 128 -0.45 -2.11 -3.68
N GLY A 129 -1.48 -2.90 -3.40
CA GLY A 129 -1.34 -4.13 -2.65
C GLY A 129 -2.68 -4.82 -2.46
N PHE A 130 -2.70 -5.78 -1.54
CA PHE A 130 -3.86 -6.60 -1.29
C PHE A 130 -4.49 -6.23 0.04
N TYR A 131 -5.82 -6.30 0.11
CA TYR A 131 -6.57 -6.19 1.36
C TYR A 131 -7.73 -7.18 1.37
N SER A 132 -8.13 -7.62 2.56
CA SER A 132 -9.39 -8.36 2.72
C SER A 132 -10.48 -7.39 3.15
N PRO A 133 -11.61 -7.29 2.43
CA PRO A 133 -12.74 -6.45 2.87
C PRO A 133 -13.38 -6.97 4.16
N TYR A 134 -13.08 -8.21 4.56
CA TYR A 134 -13.60 -8.84 5.77
C TYR A 134 -12.64 -8.72 6.96
N ASP A 135 -11.39 -8.35 6.71
CA ASP A 135 -10.42 -8.09 7.76
C ASP A 135 -10.58 -6.66 8.27
N ARG A 136 -11.25 -6.54 9.42
CA ARG A 136 -11.55 -5.25 10.06
C ARG A 136 -10.54 -4.89 11.15
N THR A 137 -9.44 -5.64 11.24
CA THR A 137 -8.43 -5.45 12.29
C THR A 137 -7.60 -4.18 12.07
N GLY A 138 -7.45 -3.75 10.82
CA GLY A 138 -6.65 -2.56 10.47
C GLY A 138 -5.15 -2.74 10.78
N GLU A 139 -4.70 -3.99 10.92
CA GLU A 139 -3.31 -4.37 11.20
C GLU A 139 -2.51 -4.68 9.93
#